data_AF-A0A4Q3TG60-F1
#
_entry.id   AF-A0A4Q3TG60-F1
#
_cell.length_a   1.000
_cell.length_b   1.000
_cell.length_c   1.000
_cell.angle_alpha   90.00
_cell.angle_beta   90.00
_cell.angle_gamma   90.00
#
_symmetry.space_group_name_H-M   'P 1'
#
loop_
_entity.id
_entity.type
_entity.pdbx_description
1 polymer ?
#
loop_
_entity_poly.entity_id
_entity_poly.type
_entity_poly.pdbx_seq_one_letter_code
_entity_poly.pdbx_strand_id
1 'polypeptide(L)'
;MTHFFMSTPERTRMLGRYLNLVVAGQDSIAAMREATGLTPDALQSQIRNYLTGSINVLTPALDISEPAVTITRLSPSESALAWMNLRLDRTQVVETAEERAPPPDETPAQRALREEGEREEAEYRQALITEATATAARFPGDRMATIVTAKAQRLALNPAAALETLQPLLPDSSTDAEALRVAALALMDQLPGGDGDAALRLRRRASGYFARAMDSTPLDFRVYLGLNDVRQGQARYPNDNDLSTLQTAVALAPQSFDARMRLGHAYMNRDLQAAAIDVLSPVANSPHRNSMTRRAQAMIASMRSEPAPTDQGPPDDEAAERPASGASSEE
;
A
#
# COMPACT_ATOMS: atom_id res chain seq x y z
N MET A 1 0.41 28.50 -12.65
CA MET A 1 -0.48 29.15 -13.66
C MET A 1 -1.74 28.31 -13.94
N THR A 2 -1.60 27.00 -14.14
CA THR A 2 -2.72 26.06 -14.38
C THR A 2 -3.80 26.11 -13.29
N HIS A 3 -3.42 26.11 -12.01
CA HIS A 3 -4.38 26.24 -10.90
C HIS A 3 -5.18 27.54 -10.91
N PHE A 4 -4.57 28.67 -11.30
CA PHE A 4 -5.29 29.94 -11.41
C PHE A 4 -6.36 29.85 -12.50
N PHE A 5 -6.01 29.35 -13.68
CA PHE A 5 -6.97 29.24 -14.77
C PHE A 5 -8.06 28.21 -14.51
N MET A 6 -7.79 27.14 -13.75
CA MET A 6 -8.78 26.13 -13.39
C MET A 6 -9.61 26.47 -12.14
N SER A 7 -9.30 27.57 -11.44
CA SER A 7 -9.93 27.90 -10.15
C SER A 7 -11.40 28.31 -10.23
N THR A 8 -11.88 28.77 -11.40
CA THR A 8 -13.27 29.19 -11.62
C THR A 8 -13.70 28.88 -13.06
N PRO A 9 -15.00 28.64 -13.32
CA PRO A 9 -15.51 28.44 -14.68
C PRO A 9 -15.16 29.58 -15.64
N GLU A 10 -15.13 30.81 -15.15
CA GLU A 10 -14.79 32.02 -15.91
C GLU A 10 -13.34 31.96 -16.41
N ARG A 11 -12.40 31.62 -15.52
CA ARG A 11 -10.98 31.53 -15.85
C ARG A 11 -10.68 30.32 -16.74
N THR A 12 -11.40 29.21 -16.57
CA THR A 12 -11.27 28.06 -17.47
C THR A 12 -11.66 28.44 -18.90
N ARG A 13 -12.73 29.23 -19.05
CA ARG A 13 -13.14 29.80 -20.35
C ARG A 13 -12.13 30.80 -20.92
N MET A 14 -11.39 31.54 -20.09
CA MET A 14 -10.29 32.41 -20.55
C MET A 14 -9.14 31.58 -21.12
N LEU A 15 -8.74 30.50 -20.44
CA LEU A 15 -7.68 29.61 -20.93
C LEU A 15 -8.08 28.94 -22.25
N GLY A 16 -9.32 28.45 -22.36
CA GLY A 16 -9.82 27.87 -23.61
C GLY A 16 -9.79 28.86 -24.78
N ARG A 17 -10.16 30.13 -24.53
CA ARG A 17 -10.06 31.20 -25.54
C ARG A 17 -8.61 31.48 -25.94
N TYR A 18 -7.70 31.60 -24.98
CA TYR A 18 -6.29 31.83 -25.23
C TYR A 18 -5.69 30.74 -26.13
N LEU A 19 -5.93 29.47 -25.80
CA LEU A 19 -5.42 28.33 -26.57
C LEU A 19 -5.94 28.34 -28.00
N ASN A 20 -7.21 28.66 -28.21
CA ASN A 20 -7.79 28.77 -29.56
C ASN A 20 -7.13 29.88 -30.40
N LEU A 21 -6.85 31.04 -29.81
CA LEU A 21 -6.21 32.16 -30.51
C LEU A 21 -4.75 31.85 -30.89
N VAL A 22 -4.01 31.19 -30.00
CA VAL A 22 -2.63 30.76 -30.28
C VAL A 22 -2.60 29.67 -31.37
N VAL A 23 -3.52 28.72 -31.33
CA VAL A 23 -3.66 27.70 -32.39
C VAL A 23 -4.01 28.33 -33.74
N ALA A 24 -4.75 29.44 -33.74
CA ALA A 24 -5.03 30.24 -34.94
C ALA A 24 -3.83 31.07 -35.43
N GLY A 25 -2.66 30.97 -34.79
CA GLY A 25 -1.42 31.63 -35.21
C GLY A 25 -1.24 33.04 -34.66
N GLN A 26 -2.05 33.47 -33.70
CA GLN A 26 -1.91 34.78 -33.07
C GLN A 26 -0.72 34.81 -32.09
N ASP A 27 -0.06 35.96 -31.99
CA ASP A 27 0.99 36.19 -31.00
C ASP A 27 0.48 35.91 -29.57
N SER A 28 1.29 35.19 -28.78
CA SER A 28 0.91 34.73 -27.44
C SER A 28 0.55 35.86 -26.47
N ILE A 29 1.22 37.02 -26.54
CA ILE A 29 0.95 38.14 -25.64
C ILE A 29 -0.33 38.85 -26.05
N ALA A 30 -0.53 39.04 -27.36
CA ALA A 30 -1.77 39.60 -27.91
C ALA A 30 -2.98 38.68 -27.60
N ALA A 31 -2.84 37.38 -27.83
CA ALA A 31 -3.85 36.38 -27.55
C ALA A 31 -4.23 36.33 -26.05
N MET A 32 -3.24 36.43 -25.16
CA MET A 32 -3.50 36.43 -23.71
C MET A 32 -4.27 37.67 -23.28
N ARG A 33 -3.92 38.85 -23.82
CA ARG A 33 -4.63 40.10 -23.57
C ARG A 33 -6.07 40.04 -24.06
N GLU A 34 -6.29 39.46 -25.24
CA GLU A 34 -7.62 39.30 -25.82
C GLU A 34 -8.47 38.29 -25.03
N ALA A 35 -7.89 37.15 -24.64
CA ALA A 35 -8.61 36.09 -23.94
C ALA A 35 -8.98 36.46 -22.49
N THR A 36 -8.14 37.24 -21.81
CA THR A 36 -8.32 37.62 -20.40
C THR A 36 -8.91 39.02 -20.23
N GLY A 37 -8.78 39.90 -21.23
CA GLY A 37 -9.10 41.33 -21.12
C GLY A 37 -8.10 42.10 -20.25
N LEU A 38 -6.95 41.50 -19.88
CA LEU A 38 -5.98 42.06 -18.95
C LEU A 38 -4.65 42.37 -19.66
N THR A 39 -3.93 43.38 -19.16
CA THR A 39 -2.53 43.57 -19.52
C THR A 39 -1.67 42.47 -18.88
N PRO A 40 -0.47 42.16 -19.41
CA PRO A 40 0.45 41.20 -18.80
C PRO A 40 0.73 41.50 -17.31
N ASP A 41 0.96 42.77 -16.97
CA ASP A 41 1.23 43.18 -15.58
C ASP A 41 0.02 43.00 -14.67
N ALA A 42 -1.20 43.28 -15.17
CA ALA A 42 -2.43 43.08 -14.42
C ALA A 42 -2.71 41.58 -14.19
N LEU A 43 -2.47 40.74 -15.21
CA LEU A 43 -2.58 39.30 -15.08
C LEU A 43 -1.56 38.73 -14.09
N GLN A 44 -0.30 39.18 -14.17
CA GLN A 44 0.76 38.77 -13.23
C GLN A 44 0.41 39.17 -11.79
N SER A 45 -0.12 40.38 -11.60
CA SER A 45 -0.57 40.86 -10.29
C SER A 45 -1.74 40.02 -9.75
N GLN A 46 -2.72 39.67 -10.60
CA GLN A 46 -3.82 38.78 -10.19
C GLN A 46 -3.35 37.37 -9.85
N ILE A 47 -2.41 36.80 -10.61
CA ILE A 47 -1.85 35.49 -10.31
C ILE A 47 -1.10 35.52 -8.98
N ARG A 48 -0.29 36.57 -8.73
CA ARG A 48 0.40 36.73 -7.43
C ARG A 48 -0.61 36.81 -6.29
N ASN A 49 -1.64 37.65 -6.42
CA ASN A 49 -2.68 37.78 -5.39
C ASN A 49 -3.46 36.47 -5.17
N TYR A 50 -3.64 35.66 -6.21
CA TYR A 50 -4.23 34.33 -6.09
C TYR A 50 -3.32 33.34 -5.36
N LEU A 51 -2.01 33.40 -5.59
CA LEU A 51 -1.04 32.53 -4.93
C LEU A 51 -0.75 32.94 -3.49
N THR A 52 -0.84 34.24 -3.17
CA THR A 52 -0.62 34.79 -1.82
C THR A 52 -1.91 34.97 -1.02
N GLY A 53 -3.07 34.86 -1.66
CA GLY A 53 -4.38 34.92 -1.03
C GLY A 53 -4.61 33.70 -0.14
N SER A 54 -5.47 33.84 0.87
CA SER A 54 -5.94 32.72 1.65
C SER A 54 -6.59 31.70 0.72
N ILE A 55 -6.05 30.48 0.68
CA ILE A 55 -6.72 29.36 0.03
C ILE A 55 -8.08 29.24 0.70
N ASN A 56 -9.16 29.45 -0.05
CA ASN A 56 -10.51 29.21 0.44
C ASN A 56 -10.67 27.70 0.64
N VAL A 57 -10.25 27.23 1.81
CA VAL A 57 -10.52 25.87 2.25
C VAL A 57 -11.99 25.87 2.65
N LEU A 58 -12.83 25.21 1.86
CA LEU A 58 -14.11 24.72 2.34
C LEU A 58 -13.78 23.68 3.41
N THR A 59 -13.67 24.14 4.65
CA THR A 59 -13.68 23.25 5.80
C THR A 59 -15.16 23.01 6.11
N PRO A 60 -15.75 21.88 5.68
CA PRO A 60 -17.09 21.56 6.14
C PRO A 60 -17.07 21.57 7.67
N ALA A 61 -18.01 22.29 8.28
CA ALA A 61 -18.26 22.21 9.70
C ALA A 61 -18.86 20.83 9.99
N LEU A 62 -17.99 19.83 10.07
CA LEU A 62 -18.33 18.51 10.53
C LEU A 62 -18.40 18.58 12.05
N ASP A 63 -19.56 18.24 12.60
CA ASP A 63 -19.70 17.95 14.02
C ASP A 63 -19.01 16.60 14.27
N ILE A 64 -17.70 16.66 14.51
CA ILE A 64 -16.91 15.50 14.88
C ILE A 64 -16.99 15.43 16.40
N SER A 65 -17.77 14.48 16.91
CA SER A 65 -17.80 14.19 18.34
C SER A 65 -16.37 14.05 18.85
N GLU A 66 -16.00 14.84 19.86
CA GLU A 66 -14.67 14.75 20.46
C GLU A 66 -14.49 13.33 21.03
N PRO A 67 -13.55 12.53 20.49
CA PRO A 67 -13.34 11.19 20.99
C PRO A 67 -12.79 11.29 22.41
N ALA A 68 -13.20 10.38 23.29
CA ALA A 68 -12.59 10.23 24.60
C ALA A 68 -11.13 9.76 24.43
N VAL A 69 -10.18 10.69 24.45
CA VAL A 69 -8.75 10.39 24.32
C VAL A 69 -8.16 10.13 25.71
N THR A 70 -7.54 8.96 25.88
CA THR A 70 -6.73 8.63 27.06
C THR A 70 -5.26 8.60 26.67
N ILE A 71 -4.41 9.32 27.40
CA ILE A 71 -2.95 9.26 27.23
C ILE A 71 -2.37 8.33 28.29
N THR A 72 -1.70 7.27 27.86
CA THR A 72 -1.00 6.33 28.74
C THR A 72 0.48 6.29 28.40
N ARG A 73 1.32 5.96 29.38
CA ARG A 73 2.72 5.63 29.12
C ARG A 73 2.80 4.20 28.62
N LEU A 74 3.58 4.00 27.56
CA LEU A 74 3.97 2.66 27.12
C LEU A 74 4.73 1.95 28.24
N SER A 75 4.46 0.65 28.38
CA SER A 75 5.29 -0.21 29.22
C SER A 75 6.73 -0.26 28.68
N PRO A 76 7.71 -0.71 29.48
CA PRO A 76 9.07 -0.92 28.99
C PRO A 76 9.17 -1.85 27.77
N SER A 77 8.34 -2.90 27.72
CA SER A 77 8.28 -3.84 26.60
C SER A 77 7.68 -3.19 25.36
N GLU A 78 6.56 -2.48 25.49
CA GLU A 78 5.90 -1.76 24.39
C GLU A 78 6.83 -0.71 23.79
N SER A 79 7.51 0.08 24.62
CA SER A 79 8.46 1.09 24.14
C SER A 79 9.65 0.48 23.40
N ALA A 80 10.11 -0.71 23.81
CA ALA A 80 11.24 -1.38 23.16
C ALA A 80 10.85 -2.11 21.87
N LEU A 81 9.61 -2.60 21.78
CA LEU A 81 9.19 -3.56 20.75
C LEU A 81 8.21 -2.99 19.72
N ALA A 82 7.57 -1.84 19.95
CA ALA A 82 6.56 -1.29 19.04
C ALA A 82 7.06 -1.15 17.60
N TRP A 83 8.30 -0.67 17.41
CA TRP A 83 8.90 -0.52 16.08
C TRP A 83 9.22 -1.86 15.42
N MET A 84 9.68 -2.84 16.18
CA MET A 84 9.91 -4.21 15.67
C MET A 84 8.60 -4.85 15.26
N ASN A 85 7.55 -4.67 16.07
CA ASN A 85 6.22 -5.17 15.79
C ASN A 85 5.68 -4.65 14.45
N LEU A 86 5.85 -3.34 14.21
CA LEU A 86 5.46 -2.70 12.95
C LEU A 86 6.30 -3.18 11.76
N ARG A 87 7.63 -3.26 11.91
CA ARG A 87 8.54 -3.71 10.84
C ARG A 87 8.22 -5.14 10.43
N LEU A 88 8.04 -6.05 11.40
CA LEU A 88 7.68 -7.44 11.15
C LEU A 88 6.31 -7.60 10.47
N ASP A 89 5.33 -6.75 10.77
CA ASP A 89 4.03 -6.77 10.07
C ASP A 89 4.13 -6.31 8.61
N ARG A 90 5.12 -5.46 8.28
CA ARG A 90 5.30 -4.90 6.92
C ARG A 90 6.22 -5.74 6.05
N THR A 91 7.07 -6.58 6.64
CA THR A 91 7.99 -7.44 5.90
C THR A 91 7.26 -8.71 5.45
N GLN A 92 7.29 -8.97 4.15
CA GLN A 92 6.63 -10.13 3.55
C GLN A 92 7.33 -11.43 3.94
N VAL A 93 6.53 -12.41 4.39
CA VAL A 93 7.02 -13.73 4.83
C VAL A 93 7.31 -14.65 3.63
N VAL A 94 6.39 -14.68 2.65
CA VAL A 94 6.52 -15.49 1.44
C VAL A 94 6.41 -14.57 0.22
N GLU A 95 7.48 -14.50 -0.57
CA GLU A 95 7.42 -13.94 -1.93
C GLU A 95 6.73 -14.93 -2.85
N THR A 96 5.80 -14.46 -3.67
CA THR A 96 5.12 -15.34 -4.64
C THR A 96 6.08 -15.75 -5.75
N ALA A 97 5.85 -16.93 -6.35
CA ALA A 97 6.68 -17.40 -7.46
C ALA A 97 6.66 -16.45 -8.67
N GLU A 98 5.56 -15.71 -8.87
CA GLU A 98 5.46 -14.65 -9.88
C GLU A 98 6.33 -13.43 -9.53
N GLU A 99 6.40 -13.03 -8.26
CA GLU A 99 7.27 -11.93 -7.81
C GLU A 99 8.75 -12.26 -7.93
N ARG A 100 9.09 -13.56 -7.86
CA ARG A 100 10.46 -14.06 -7.96
C ARG A 100 10.91 -14.39 -9.40
N ALA A 101 9.97 -14.40 -10.35
CA ALA A 101 10.28 -14.74 -11.72
C ALA A 101 11.03 -13.58 -12.40
N PRO A 102 12.22 -13.82 -12.99
CA PRO A 102 12.92 -12.78 -13.72
C PRO A 102 12.10 -12.35 -14.95
N PRO A 103 12.16 -11.07 -15.35
CA PRO A 103 11.51 -10.63 -16.56
C PRO A 103 12.10 -11.38 -17.78
N PRO A 104 11.27 -11.69 -18.80
CA PRO A 104 11.69 -12.52 -19.93
C PRO A 104 12.85 -11.91 -20.75
N ASP A 105 12.98 -10.58 -20.73
CA ASP A 105 13.98 -9.82 -21.48
C ASP A 105 15.00 -9.12 -20.54
N GLU A 106 15.28 -9.70 -19.37
CA GLU A 106 16.22 -9.14 -18.38
C GLU A 106 17.64 -9.01 -18.94
N THR A 107 18.19 -7.79 -18.92
CA THR A 107 19.59 -7.56 -19.27
C THR A 107 20.53 -8.04 -18.16
N PRO A 108 21.81 -8.34 -18.45
CA PRO A 108 22.78 -8.72 -17.42
C PRO A 108 22.92 -7.69 -16.29
N ALA A 109 22.78 -6.40 -16.59
CA ALA A 109 22.81 -5.32 -15.58
C ALA A 109 21.57 -5.34 -14.68
N GLN A 110 20.38 -5.53 -15.25
CA GLN A 110 19.13 -5.67 -14.48
C GLN A 110 19.16 -6.90 -13.57
N ARG A 111 19.71 -8.01 -14.06
CA ARG A 111 19.92 -9.23 -13.27
C ARG A 111 20.80 -8.97 -12.06
N ALA A 112 21.96 -8.35 -12.26
CA ALA A 112 22.89 -8.06 -11.18
C ALA A 112 22.26 -7.16 -10.10
N LEU A 113 21.49 -6.14 -10.52
CA LEU A 113 20.76 -5.27 -9.60
C LEU A 113 19.68 -6.03 -8.82
N ARG A 114 18.92 -6.93 -9.46
CA ARG A 114 17.91 -7.77 -8.79
C ARG A 114 18.56 -8.71 -7.78
N GLU A 115 19.62 -9.41 -8.16
CA GLU A 115 20.37 -10.32 -7.28
C GLU A 115 20.98 -9.58 -6.09
N GLU A 116 21.46 -8.34 -6.29
CA GLU A 116 21.88 -7.47 -5.20
C GLU A 116 20.72 -7.10 -4.28
N GLY A 117 19.59 -6.66 -4.81
CA GLY A 117 18.38 -6.37 -4.03
C GLY A 117 17.90 -7.59 -3.23
N GLU A 118 17.90 -8.79 -3.82
CA GLU A 118 17.55 -10.04 -3.13
C GLU A 118 18.50 -10.36 -1.97
N ARG A 119 19.81 -10.11 -2.15
CA ARG A 119 20.80 -10.26 -1.07
C ARG A 119 20.55 -9.25 0.04
N GLU A 120 20.37 -7.98 -0.29
CA GLU A 120 20.09 -6.92 0.68
C GLU A 120 18.79 -7.19 1.47
N GLU A 121 17.74 -7.65 0.79
CA GLU A 121 16.48 -8.05 1.43
C GLU A 121 16.66 -9.26 2.35
N ALA A 122 17.44 -10.27 1.95
CA ALA A 122 17.75 -11.42 2.78
C ALA A 122 18.55 -11.03 4.03
N GLU A 123 19.56 -10.17 3.87
CA GLU A 123 20.36 -9.62 4.97
C GLU A 123 19.48 -8.78 5.93
N TYR A 124 18.63 -7.90 5.39
CA TYR A 124 17.68 -7.12 6.17
C TYR A 124 16.70 -8.01 6.93
N ARG A 125 16.15 -9.05 6.28
CA ARG A 125 15.25 -10.04 6.90
C ARG A 125 15.94 -10.73 8.07
N GLN A 126 17.17 -11.21 7.88
CA GLN A 126 17.94 -11.89 8.91
C GLN A 126 18.29 -10.97 10.09
N ALA A 127 18.68 -9.72 9.81
CA ALA A 127 18.97 -8.72 10.82
C ALA A 127 17.72 -8.41 11.66
N LEU A 128 16.57 -8.22 11.02
CA LEU A 128 15.29 -7.95 11.69
C LEU A 128 14.88 -9.11 12.60
N ILE A 129 14.97 -10.36 12.14
CA ILE A 129 14.69 -11.56 12.97
C ILE A 129 15.58 -11.58 14.20
N THR A 130 16.89 -11.37 14.01
CA THR A 130 17.89 -11.39 15.08
C THR A 130 17.63 -10.30 16.12
N GLU A 131 17.42 -9.07 15.67
CA GLU A 131 17.17 -7.90 16.51
C GLU A 131 15.87 -8.05 17.32
N ALA A 132 14.80 -8.48 16.65
CA ALA A 132 13.48 -8.69 17.27
C ALA A 132 13.53 -9.78 18.34
N THR A 133 14.16 -10.92 18.04
CA THR A 133 14.29 -12.04 18.98
C THR A 133 15.13 -11.65 20.20
N ALA A 134 16.28 -10.99 19.97
CA ALA A 134 17.16 -10.55 21.06
C ALA A 134 16.50 -9.50 21.97
N THR A 135 15.67 -8.62 21.40
CA THR A 135 14.98 -7.58 22.18
C THR A 135 13.79 -8.16 22.94
N ALA A 136 13.00 -9.05 22.32
CA ALA A 136 11.89 -9.72 22.98
C ALA A 136 12.36 -10.61 24.15
N ALA A 137 13.53 -11.26 24.02
CA ALA A 137 14.12 -12.09 25.07
C ALA A 137 14.41 -11.32 26.38
N ARG A 138 14.47 -9.98 26.35
CA ARG A 138 14.64 -9.13 27.55
C ARG A 138 13.36 -9.03 28.39
N PHE A 139 12.22 -9.44 27.86
CA PHE A 139 10.90 -9.33 28.49
C PHE A 139 10.18 -10.69 28.51
N PRO A 140 10.71 -11.70 29.23
CA PRO A 140 10.12 -13.03 29.25
C PRO A 140 8.70 -13.01 29.83
N GLY A 141 7.76 -13.67 29.14
CA GLY A 141 6.35 -13.75 29.54
C GLY A 141 5.51 -12.49 29.26
N ASP A 142 6.11 -11.43 28.71
CA ASP A 142 5.38 -10.25 28.28
C ASP A 142 4.61 -10.49 26.98
N ARG A 143 3.38 -9.97 26.91
CA ARG A 143 2.48 -10.12 25.75
C ARG A 143 3.12 -9.63 24.44
N MET A 144 3.70 -8.43 24.42
CA MET A 144 4.30 -7.84 23.22
C MET A 144 5.54 -8.65 22.81
N ALA A 145 6.35 -9.09 23.77
CA ALA A 145 7.50 -9.94 23.50
C ALA A 145 7.11 -11.28 22.88
N THR A 146 6.05 -11.92 23.38
CA THR A 146 5.48 -13.14 22.79
C THR A 146 5.03 -12.93 21.35
N ILE A 147 4.29 -11.85 21.07
CA ILE A 147 3.81 -11.52 19.72
C ILE A 147 4.98 -11.24 18.76
N VAL A 148 5.95 -10.43 19.16
CA VAL A 148 7.12 -10.10 18.34
C VAL A 148 7.96 -11.34 18.06
N THR A 149 8.15 -12.22 19.04
CA THR A 149 8.86 -13.49 18.87
C THR A 149 8.15 -14.37 17.84
N ALA A 150 6.83 -14.50 17.94
CA ALA A 150 6.04 -15.29 16.98
C ALA A 150 6.09 -14.70 15.56
N LYS A 151 6.02 -13.37 15.41
CA LYS A 151 6.16 -12.71 14.09
C LYS A 151 7.57 -12.91 13.50
N ALA A 152 8.62 -12.83 14.31
CA ALA A 152 9.98 -13.14 13.88
C ALA A 152 10.14 -14.61 13.45
N GLN A 153 9.53 -15.56 14.17
CA GLN A 153 9.52 -16.98 13.80
C GLN A 153 8.77 -17.24 12.49
N ARG A 154 7.64 -16.55 12.24
CA ARG A 154 6.97 -16.59 10.93
C ARG A 154 7.90 -16.09 9.83
N LEU A 155 8.55 -14.94 10.03
CA LEU A 155 9.48 -14.37 9.06
C LEU A 155 10.71 -15.27 8.82
N ALA A 156 11.11 -16.05 9.82
CA ALA A 156 12.12 -17.10 9.74
C ALA A 156 11.61 -18.42 9.10
N LEU A 157 10.42 -18.41 8.50
CA LEU A 157 9.77 -19.57 7.89
C LEU A 157 9.57 -20.75 8.87
N ASN A 158 9.36 -20.44 10.15
CA ASN A 158 9.03 -21.42 11.19
C ASN A 158 7.66 -21.11 11.84
N PRO A 159 6.56 -21.24 11.08
CA PRO A 159 5.22 -20.95 11.59
C PRO A 159 4.74 -21.91 12.69
N ALA A 160 5.31 -23.12 12.78
CA ALA A 160 5.01 -24.05 13.87
C ALA A 160 5.51 -23.52 15.22
N ALA A 161 6.76 -23.03 15.28
CA ALA A 161 7.30 -22.41 16.47
C ALA A 161 6.54 -21.12 16.85
N ALA A 162 6.05 -20.37 15.85
CA ALA A 162 5.19 -19.20 16.09
C ALA A 162 3.91 -19.56 16.83
N LEU A 163 3.24 -20.65 16.42
CA LEU A 163 2.03 -21.13 17.09
C LEU A 163 2.29 -21.62 18.51
N GLU A 164 3.40 -22.34 18.73
CA GLU A 164 3.81 -22.79 20.06
C GLU A 164 4.06 -21.58 20.99
N THR A 165 4.81 -20.59 20.50
CA THR A 165 5.11 -19.35 21.23
C THR A 165 3.83 -18.60 21.63
N LEU A 166 2.82 -18.58 20.76
CA LEU A 166 1.55 -17.89 21.01
C LEU A 166 0.60 -18.66 21.94
N GLN A 167 0.86 -19.94 22.25
CA GLN A 167 -0.08 -20.78 23.01
C GLN A 167 -0.57 -20.12 24.32
N PRO A 168 0.25 -19.44 25.14
CA PRO A 168 -0.21 -18.76 26.35
C PRO A 168 -1.24 -17.65 26.10
N LEU A 169 -1.24 -17.03 24.92
CA LEU A 169 -2.15 -15.96 24.52
C LEU A 169 -3.40 -16.47 23.77
N LEU A 170 -3.52 -17.79 23.56
CA LEU A 170 -4.57 -18.41 22.75
C LEU A 170 -5.48 -19.39 23.51
N PRO A 171 -5.89 -19.17 24.78
CA PRO A 171 -7.00 -19.94 25.34
C PRO A 171 -8.27 -19.73 24.49
N ASP A 172 -9.24 -20.65 24.59
CA ASP A 172 -10.49 -20.60 23.83
C ASP A 172 -11.28 -19.29 24.04
N SER A 173 -11.12 -18.66 25.21
CA SER A 173 -11.73 -17.37 25.57
C SER A 173 -10.90 -16.14 25.19
N SER A 174 -9.72 -16.30 24.60
CA SER A 174 -8.85 -15.17 24.25
C SER A 174 -9.54 -14.16 23.33
N THR A 175 -9.42 -12.89 23.68
CA THR A 175 -9.85 -11.72 22.90
C THR A 175 -8.65 -10.90 22.41
N ASP A 176 -7.44 -11.46 22.52
CA ASP A 176 -6.22 -10.82 22.03
C ASP A 176 -6.19 -10.86 20.50
N ALA A 177 -6.80 -9.84 19.88
CA ALA A 177 -6.98 -9.79 18.44
C ALA A 177 -5.66 -9.87 17.66
N GLU A 178 -4.57 -9.31 18.19
CA GLU A 178 -3.28 -9.38 17.51
C GLU A 178 -2.68 -10.78 17.60
N ALA A 179 -2.71 -11.42 18.77
CA ALA A 179 -2.24 -12.80 18.91
C ALA A 179 -3.05 -13.76 18.02
N LEU A 180 -4.38 -13.60 17.98
CA LEU A 180 -5.28 -14.35 17.12
C LEU A 180 -4.95 -14.14 15.64
N ARG A 181 -4.73 -12.89 15.20
CA ARG A 181 -4.35 -12.57 13.82
C ARG A 181 -3.02 -13.22 13.44
N VAL A 182 -1.99 -13.12 14.29
CA VAL A 182 -0.67 -13.73 14.02
C VAL A 182 -0.76 -15.26 13.98
N ALA A 183 -1.56 -15.87 14.85
CA ALA A 183 -1.81 -17.32 14.83
C ALA A 183 -2.50 -17.76 13.55
N ALA A 184 -3.52 -17.01 13.11
CA ALA A 184 -4.21 -17.28 11.85
C ALA A 184 -3.25 -17.19 10.66
N LEU A 185 -2.41 -16.16 10.62
CA LEU A 185 -1.40 -16.01 9.58
C LEU A 185 -0.35 -17.13 9.62
N ALA A 186 0.11 -17.56 10.80
CA ALA A 186 1.02 -18.71 10.92
C ALA A 186 0.40 -20.03 10.43
N LEU A 187 -0.92 -20.20 10.55
CA LEU A 187 -1.61 -21.35 9.94
C LEU A 187 -1.68 -21.24 8.41
N MET A 188 -1.84 -20.02 7.89
CA MET A 188 -1.83 -19.77 6.45
C MET A 188 -0.45 -20.00 5.82
N ASP A 189 0.63 -19.64 6.53
CA ASP A 189 2.01 -19.91 6.10
C ASP A 189 2.34 -21.41 6.01
N GLN A 190 1.52 -22.28 6.62
CA GLN A 190 1.66 -23.75 6.58
C GLN A 190 0.85 -24.41 5.46
N LEU A 191 0.10 -23.65 4.66
CA LEU A 191 -0.76 -24.24 3.64
C LEU A 191 0.09 -25.01 2.63
N PRO A 192 -0.23 -26.30 2.39
CA PRO A 192 0.40 -27.03 1.30
C PRO A 192 -0.03 -26.43 -0.04
N GLY A 193 0.78 -26.62 -1.09
CA GLY A 193 0.33 -26.34 -2.44
C GLY A 193 -0.90 -27.20 -2.79
N GLY A 194 -2.02 -26.56 -3.15
CA GLY A 194 -3.26 -27.22 -3.58
C GLY A 194 -4.37 -27.33 -2.51
N ASP A 195 -5.51 -27.90 -2.91
CA ASP A 195 -6.78 -27.87 -2.14
C ASP A 195 -7.07 -29.16 -1.35
N GLY A 196 -6.05 -29.79 -0.77
CA GLY A 196 -6.22 -31.01 0.01
C GLY A 196 -6.92 -30.80 1.36
N ASP A 197 -7.43 -31.88 1.98
CA ASP A 197 -8.09 -31.85 3.29
C ASP A 197 -7.25 -31.18 4.40
N ALA A 198 -5.92 -31.32 4.33
CA ALA A 198 -5.00 -30.66 5.25
C ALA A 198 -5.07 -29.13 5.10
N ALA A 199 -5.08 -28.61 3.86
CA ALA A 199 -5.25 -27.20 3.57
C ALA A 199 -6.60 -26.69 4.08
N LEU A 200 -7.68 -27.44 3.84
CA LEU A 200 -9.02 -27.10 4.34
C LEU A 200 -9.10 -27.06 5.88
N ARG A 201 -8.38 -27.94 6.59
CA ARG A 201 -8.31 -27.90 8.06
C ARG A 201 -7.57 -26.67 8.57
N LEU A 202 -6.43 -26.33 7.97
CA LEU A 202 -5.65 -25.13 8.32
C LEU A 202 -6.46 -23.85 8.07
N ARG A 203 -7.10 -23.74 6.89
CA ARG A 203 -7.99 -22.62 6.55
C ARG A 203 -9.12 -22.46 7.56
N ARG A 204 -9.81 -23.54 7.93
CA ARG A 204 -10.88 -23.49 8.95
C ARG A 204 -10.39 -23.00 10.31
N ARG A 205 -9.23 -23.47 10.76
CA ARG A 205 -8.62 -23.00 12.02
C ARG A 205 -8.23 -21.51 11.94
N ALA A 206 -7.63 -21.08 10.82
CA ALA A 206 -7.28 -19.69 10.58
C ALA A 206 -8.53 -18.78 10.58
N SER A 207 -9.60 -19.19 9.88
CA SER A 207 -10.89 -18.49 9.90
C SER A 207 -11.45 -18.33 11.31
N GLY A 208 -11.36 -19.36 12.16
CA GLY A 208 -11.82 -19.29 13.55
C GLY A 208 -11.08 -18.22 14.36
N TYR A 209 -9.75 -18.12 14.19
CA TYR A 209 -8.97 -17.07 14.85
C TYR A 209 -9.25 -15.68 14.28
N PHE A 210 -9.38 -15.52 12.96
CA PHE A 210 -9.75 -14.23 12.37
C PHE A 210 -11.15 -13.78 12.79
N ALA A 211 -12.12 -14.69 12.89
CA ALA A 211 -13.47 -14.36 13.36
C ALA A 211 -13.45 -13.81 14.79
N ARG A 212 -12.72 -14.48 15.71
CA ARG A 212 -12.55 -13.99 17.09
C ARG A 212 -11.80 -12.66 17.17
N ALA A 213 -10.80 -12.46 16.30
CA ALA A 213 -10.09 -11.18 16.20
C ALA A 213 -11.03 -10.07 15.69
N MET A 214 -11.90 -10.36 14.73
CA MET A 214 -12.90 -9.43 14.21
C MET A 214 -13.91 -9.05 15.28
N ASP A 215 -14.40 -10.02 16.08
CA ASP A 215 -15.32 -9.75 17.18
C ASP A 215 -14.70 -8.83 18.24
N SER A 216 -13.38 -8.98 18.48
CA SER A 216 -12.64 -8.20 19.49
C SER A 216 -12.24 -6.81 18.98
N THR A 217 -11.83 -6.70 17.71
CA THR A 217 -11.38 -5.45 17.08
C THR A 217 -11.95 -5.31 15.66
N PRO A 218 -13.24 -4.97 15.52
CA PRO A 218 -13.91 -4.93 14.21
C PRO A 218 -13.43 -3.81 13.29
N LEU A 219 -12.60 -2.87 13.79
CA LEU A 219 -12.04 -1.79 13.00
C LEU A 219 -10.63 -2.09 12.47
N ASP A 220 -10.06 -3.25 12.76
CA ASP A 220 -8.77 -3.67 12.19
C ASP A 220 -8.98 -4.24 10.77
N PHE A 221 -8.76 -3.41 9.75
CA PHE A 221 -8.89 -3.79 8.34
C PHE A 221 -8.04 -5.04 7.98
N ARG A 222 -6.93 -5.29 8.69
CA ARG A 222 -6.03 -6.43 8.42
C ARG A 222 -6.71 -7.77 8.70
N VAL A 223 -7.68 -7.80 9.61
CA VAL A 223 -8.47 -9.01 9.89
C VAL A 223 -9.35 -9.36 8.69
N TYR A 224 -9.94 -8.37 8.02
CA TYR A 224 -10.73 -8.58 6.81
C TYR A 224 -9.87 -9.06 5.64
N LEU A 225 -8.65 -8.52 5.49
CA LEU A 225 -7.68 -9.03 4.51
C LEU A 225 -7.30 -10.49 4.79
N GLY A 226 -7.07 -10.84 6.06
CA GLY A 226 -6.81 -12.22 6.47
C GLY A 226 -8.00 -13.18 6.21
N LEU A 227 -9.23 -12.74 6.47
CA LEU A 227 -10.44 -13.51 6.12
C LEU A 227 -10.53 -13.75 4.61
N ASN A 228 -10.17 -12.74 3.81
CA ASN A 228 -10.08 -12.87 2.36
C ASN A 228 -8.97 -13.86 1.94
N ASP A 229 -7.78 -13.81 2.55
CA ASP A 229 -6.68 -14.75 2.29
C ASP A 229 -7.10 -16.21 2.49
N VAL A 230 -7.90 -16.48 3.52
CA VAL A 230 -8.41 -17.83 3.76
C VAL A 230 -9.24 -18.33 2.57
N ARG A 231 -9.96 -17.44 1.87
CA ARG A 231 -10.88 -17.77 0.77
C ARG A 231 -10.21 -17.80 -0.60
N GLN A 232 -9.11 -17.07 -0.79
CA GLN A 232 -8.39 -17.04 -2.07
C GLN A 232 -8.00 -18.45 -2.53
N GLY A 233 -8.22 -18.71 -3.82
CA GLY A 233 -7.96 -20.00 -4.47
C GLY A 233 -9.08 -21.04 -4.29
N GLN A 234 -10.05 -20.84 -3.38
CA GLN A 234 -11.13 -21.80 -3.19
C GLN A 234 -12.19 -21.73 -4.30
N ALA A 235 -12.90 -22.84 -4.51
CA ALA A 235 -14.06 -22.88 -5.40
C ALA A 235 -15.10 -21.79 -5.04
N ARG A 236 -15.65 -21.14 -6.08
CA ARG A 236 -16.64 -20.05 -5.97
C ARG A 236 -16.11 -18.76 -5.33
N TYR A 237 -14.79 -18.61 -5.21
CA TYR A 237 -14.17 -17.32 -4.90
C TYR A 237 -13.99 -16.50 -6.20
N PRO A 238 -14.22 -15.17 -6.17
CA PRO A 238 -14.90 -14.42 -5.10
C PRO A 238 -16.43 -14.57 -5.18
N ASN A 239 -17.11 -14.56 -4.04
CA ASN A 239 -18.57 -14.42 -3.93
C ASN A 239 -18.94 -13.07 -3.28
N ASP A 240 -20.24 -12.83 -3.07
CA ASP A 240 -20.73 -11.54 -2.54
C ASP A 240 -20.25 -11.25 -1.10
N ASN A 241 -20.03 -12.28 -0.29
CA ASN A 241 -19.43 -12.12 1.04
C ASN A 241 -17.94 -11.74 0.94
N ASP A 242 -17.22 -12.34 -0.01
CA ASP A 242 -15.81 -12.02 -0.26
C ASP A 242 -15.68 -10.55 -0.73
N LEU A 243 -16.59 -10.08 -1.60
CA LEU A 243 -16.68 -8.68 -2.00
C LEU A 243 -16.98 -7.76 -0.81
N SER A 244 -17.99 -8.09 0.00
CA SER A 244 -18.38 -7.30 1.17
C SER A 244 -17.25 -7.19 2.21
N THR A 245 -16.47 -8.28 2.37
CA THR A 245 -15.29 -8.32 3.24
C THR A 245 -14.22 -7.35 2.74
N LEU A 246 -13.91 -7.37 1.44
CA LEU A 246 -12.91 -6.48 0.83
C LEU A 246 -13.38 -5.02 0.78
N GLN A 247 -14.66 -4.76 0.54
CA GLN A 247 -15.26 -3.43 0.62
C GLN A 247 -15.10 -2.85 2.02
N THR A 248 -15.34 -3.66 3.06
CA THR A 248 -15.14 -3.24 4.46
C THR A 248 -13.66 -2.93 4.72
N ALA A 249 -12.73 -3.75 4.23
CA ALA A 249 -11.30 -3.49 4.35
C ALA A 249 -10.89 -2.15 3.70
N VAL A 250 -11.41 -1.85 2.49
CA VAL A 250 -11.15 -0.57 1.80
C VAL A 250 -11.81 0.61 2.51
N ALA A 251 -13.00 0.42 3.09
CA ALA A 251 -13.67 1.46 3.86
C ALA A 251 -12.89 1.82 5.15
N LEU A 252 -12.33 0.83 5.84
CA LEU A 252 -11.52 1.02 7.04
C LEU A 252 -10.11 1.56 6.72
N ALA A 253 -9.54 1.22 5.57
CA ALA A 253 -8.20 1.63 5.15
C ALA A 253 -8.17 2.06 3.67
N PRO A 254 -8.78 3.21 3.31
CA PRO A 254 -8.84 3.68 1.92
C PRO A 254 -7.47 4.04 1.33
N GLN A 255 -6.43 4.17 2.15
CA GLN A 255 -5.05 4.37 1.75
C GLN A 255 -4.29 3.07 1.44
N SER A 256 -4.85 1.91 1.82
CA SER A 256 -4.21 0.62 1.58
C SER A 256 -4.30 0.24 0.11
N PHE A 257 -3.18 0.33 -0.62
CA PHE A 257 -3.10 -0.11 -2.00
C PHE A 257 -3.36 -1.62 -2.12
N ASP A 258 -2.88 -2.42 -1.18
CA ASP A 258 -3.15 -3.87 -1.15
C ASP A 258 -4.66 -4.16 -1.07
N ALA A 259 -5.40 -3.51 -0.17
CA ALA A 259 -6.85 -3.70 -0.06
C ALA A 259 -7.58 -3.30 -1.36
N ARG A 260 -7.18 -2.18 -1.98
CA ARG A 260 -7.73 -1.72 -3.26
C ARG A 260 -7.42 -2.66 -4.41
N MET A 261 -6.19 -3.16 -4.50
CA MET A 261 -5.77 -4.11 -5.53
C MET A 261 -6.56 -5.41 -5.43
N ARG A 262 -6.74 -5.94 -4.21
CA ARG A 262 -7.55 -7.15 -3.96
C ARG A 262 -9.01 -6.93 -4.33
N LEU A 263 -9.61 -5.81 -3.95
CA LEU A 263 -11.00 -5.48 -4.30
C LEU A 263 -11.17 -5.28 -5.81
N GLY A 264 -10.27 -4.55 -6.46
CA GLY A 264 -10.28 -4.35 -7.91
C GLY A 264 -10.21 -5.68 -8.66
N HIS A 265 -9.31 -6.58 -8.26
CA HIS A 265 -9.21 -7.92 -8.83
C HIS A 265 -10.48 -8.74 -8.58
N ALA A 266 -11.07 -8.67 -7.38
CA ALA A 266 -12.31 -9.39 -7.07
C ALA A 266 -13.51 -8.87 -7.89
N TYR A 267 -13.60 -7.56 -8.12
CA TYR A 267 -14.60 -6.96 -9.00
C TYR A 267 -14.41 -7.37 -10.47
N MET A 268 -13.16 -7.41 -10.96
CA MET A 268 -12.86 -7.92 -12.31
C MET A 268 -13.38 -9.34 -12.50
N ASN A 269 -13.12 -10.24 -11.53
CA ASN A 269 -13.58 -11.64 -11.59
C ASN A 269 -15.10 -11.81 -11.45
N ARG A 270 -15.84 -10.74 -11.12
CA ARG A 270 -17.31 -10.71 -11.02
C ARG A 270 -17.95 -9.93 -12.17
N ASP A 271 -17.17 -9.57 -13.18
CA ASP A 271 -17.59 -8.73 -14.30
C ASP A 271 -18.11 -7.35 -13.89
N LEU A 272 -17.57 -6.79 -12.80
CA LEU A 272 -17.91 -5.47 -12.28
C LEU A 272 -16.85 -4.44 -12.71
N GLN A 273 -16.63 -4.26 -14.01
CA GLN A 273 -15.49 -3.49 -14.52
C GLN A 273 -15.51 -2.02 -14.08
N ALA A 274 -16.68 -1.37 -14.06
CA ALA A 274 -16.79 0.02 -13.62
C ALA A 274 -16.33 0.20 -12.16
N ALA A 275 -16.80 -0.64 -11.25
CA ALA A 275 -16.41 -0.61 -9.84
C ALA A 275 -14.92 -0.94 -9.63
N ALA A 276 -14.38 -1.85 -10.45
CA ALA A 276 -12.95 -2.17 -10.46
C ALA A 276 -12.10 -0.96 -10.88
N ILE A 277 -12.48 -0.25 -11.95
CA ILE A 277 -11.78 0.96 -12.39
C ILE A 277 -11.81 2.01 -11.28
N ASP A 278 -12.96 2.24 -10.65
CA ASP A 278 -13.11 3.24 -9.59
C ASP A 278 -12.21 2.95 -8.39
N VAL A 279 -12.17 1.71 -7.91
CA VAL A 279 -11.36 1.35 -6.74
C VAL A 279 -9.85 1.36 -7.02
N LEU A 280 -9.44 1.00 -8.25
CA LEU A 280 -8.04 0.95 -8.68
C LEU A 280 -7.48 2.31 -9.08
N SER A 281 -8.33 3.27 -9.47
CA SER A 281 -7.90 4.57 -9.97
C SER A 281 -6.94 5.31 -9.01
N PRO A 282 -7.15 5.34 -7.68
CA PRO A 282 -6.19 5.98 -6.78
C PRO A 282 -4.82 5.29 -6.74
N VAL A 283 -4.76 3.98 -6.96
CA VAL A 283 -3.49 3.23 -7.05
C VAL A 283 -2.79 3.54 -8.37
N ALA A 284 -3.54 3.53 -9.48
CA ALA A 284 -3.00 3.77 -10.82
C ALA A 284 -2.49 5.20 -11.06
N ASN A 285 -3.03 6.18 -10.31
CA ASN A 285 -2.65 7.59 -10.37
C ASN A 285 -1.70 8.01 -9.23
N SER A 286 -1.14 7.06 -8.48
CA SER A 286 -0.16 7.35 -7.43
C SER A 286 1.09 8.05 -8.02
N PRO A 287 1.55 9.18 -7.45
CA PRO A 287 2.76 9.86 -7.91
C PRO A 287 4.02 9.02 -7.66
N HIS A 288 3.97 8.11 -6.68
CA HIS A 288 5.01 7.13 -6.44
C HIS A 288 4.80 5.93 -7.35
N ARG A 289 5.57 5.87 -8.44
CA ARG A 289 5.56 4.72 -9.36
C ARG A 289 6.20 3.51 -8.69
N ASN A 290 5.39 2.50 -8.40
CA ASN A 290 5.83 1.20 -7.89
C ASN A 290 5.18 0.05 -8.68
N SER A 291 5.51 -1.19 -8.33
CA SER A 291 4.95 -2.40 -8.96
C SER A 291 3.41 -2.42 -8.93
N MET A 292 2.80 -2.04 -7.80
CA MET A 292 1.34 -1.97 -7.66
C MET A 292 0.71 -0.93 -8.59
N THR A 293 1.33 0.23 -8.77
CA THR A 293 0.86 1.28 -9.69
C THR A 293 0.81 0.77 -11.13
N ARG A 294 1.89 0.10 -11.58
CA ARG A 294 1.94 -0.53 -12.91
C ARG A 294 0.87 -1.61 -13.07
N ARG A 295 0.71 -2.46 -12.05
CA ARG A 295 -0.29 -3.53 -12.05
C ARG A 295 -1.72 -2.96 -12.12
N ALA A 296 -2.02 -1.92 -11.36
CA ALA A 296 -3.32 -1.24 -11.40
C ALA A 296 -3.61 -0.64 -12.79
N GLN A 297 -2.61 0.00 -13.41
CA GLN A 297 -2.74 0.55 -14.77
C GLN A 297 -2.98 -0.56 -15.80
N ALA A 298 -2.26 -1.68 -15.72
CA ALA A 298 -2.46 -2.82 -16.61
C ALA A 298 -3.87 -3.44 -16.45
N MET A 299 -4.37 -3.55 -15.21
CA MET A 299 -5.73 -4.02 -14.92
C MET A 299 -6.80 -3.07 -15.49
N ILE A 300 -6.59 -1.75 -15.39
CA ILE A 300 -7.52 -0.77 -15.98
C ILE A 300 -7.49 -0.82 -17.51
N ALA A 301 -6.31 -0.91 -18.11
CA ALA A 301 -6.16 -1.01 -19.56
C ALA A 301 -6.85 -2.26 -20.11
N SER A 302 -6.70 -3.41 -19.44
CA SER A 302 -7.36 -4.66 -19.86
C SER A 302 -8.89 -4.55 -19.82
N MET A 303 -9.46 -3.92 -18.79
CA MET A 303 -10.91 -3.67 -18.71
C MET A 303 -11.42 -2.70 -19.79
N ARG A 304 -10.57 -1.78 -20.26
CA ARG A 304 -10.89 -0.85 -21.35
C ARG A 304 -10.59 -1.39 -22.74
N SER A 305 -10.01 -2.59 -22.84
CA SER A 305 -9.48 -3.15 -24.09
C SER A 305 -8.43 -2.22 -24.75
N GLU A 306 -7.67 -1.52 -23.92
CA GLU A 306 -6.55 -0.68 -24.32
C GLU A 306 -5.24 -1.48 -24.26
N PRO A 307 -4.24 -1.14 -25.11
CA PRO A 307 -2.91 -1.72 -24.95
C PRO A 307 -2.36 -1.35 -23.56
N ALA A 308 -1.70 -2.31 -22.90
CA ALA A 308 -1.05 -2.05 -21.63
C ALA A 308 -0.04 -0.90 -21.80
N PRO A 309 0.09 0.02 -20.82
CA PRO A 309 1.01 1.14 -20.94
C PRO A 309 2.44 0.62 -21.14
N THR A 310 3.09 1.13 -22.20
CA THR A 310 4.49 0.78 -22.50
C THR A 310 5.43 1.49 -21.53
N ASP A 311 6.42 0.73 -21.07
CA ASP A 311 7.43 1.16 -20.12
C ASP A 311 8.36 2.18 -20.80
N GLN A 312 8.14 3.47 -20.57
CA GLN A 312 9.24 4.42 -20.57
C GLN A 312 9.74 4.44 -19.13
N GLY A 313 10.89 3.82 -18.91
CA GLY A 313 11.62 3.90 -17.64
C GLY A 313 11.83 5.36 -17.23
N PRO A 314 12.30 5.62 -15.99
CA PRO A 314 12.68 6.99 -15.62
C PRO A 314 13.61 7.57 -16.70
N PRO A 315 13.43 8.83 -17.12
CA PRO A 315 14.37 9.46 -18.03
C PRO A 315 15.78 9.31 -17.46
N ASP A 316 16.75 9.02 -18.33
CA ASP A 316 18.16 8.75 -18.00
C ASP A 316 18.89 9.88 -17.22
N ASP A 317 18.19 10.94 -16.82
CA ASP A 317 18.74 12.12 -16.15
C ASP A 317 19.14 11.88 -14.68
N GLU A 318 18.65 10.84 -14.00
CA GLU A 318 19.08 10.53 -12.62
C GLU A 318 20.38 9.71 -12.52
N ALA A 319 20.93 9.24 -13.64
CA ALA A 319 22.25 8.59 -13.65
C ALA A 319 23.42 9.60 -13.66
N ALA A 320 23.15 10.90 -13.82
CA ALA A 320 24.18 11.93 -14.00
C ALA A 320 24.65 12.61 -12.70
N GLU A 321 24.00 12.40 -11.56
CA GLU A 321 24.40 13.04 -10.29
C GLU A 321 24.80 12.01 -9.22
N ARG A 322 25.86 11.25 -9.51
CA ARG A 322 26.74 10.73 -8.45
C ARG A 322 28.03 11.56 -8.47
N PRO A 323 28.39 12.29 -7.39
CA PRO A 323 29.64 13.01 -7.36
C PRO A 323 30.80 12.02 -7.43
N ALA A 324 31.71 12.25 -8.38
CA ALA A 324 32.94 11.48 -8.52
C ALA A 324 33.70 11.49 -7.19
N SER A 325 33.83 10.32 -6.56
CA SER A 325 34.73 10.12 -5.42
C SER A 325 36.16 10.43 -5.87
N GLY A 326 36.81 11.34 -5.16
CA GLY A 326 38.10 11.92 -5.51
C GLY A 326 39.20 10.88 -5.74
N ALA A 327 39.97 11.12 -6.79
CA ALA A 327 41.29 10.54 -6.98
C ALA A 327 42.23 11.13 -5.92
N SER A 328 42.59 10.32 -4.93
CA SER A 328 43.79 10.53 -4.12
C SER A 328 44.99 10.00 -4.92
N SER A 329 45.78 10.91 -5.46
CA SER A 329 47.13 10.67 -5.95
C SER A 329 48.09 10.63 -4.75
N GLU A 330 48.66 9.46 -4.49
CA GLU A 330 49.95 9.28 -3.81
C GLU A 330 50.80 8.37 -4.69
N GLU A 331 51.66 8.99 -5.51
CA GLU A 331 53.11 8.74 -5.70
C GLU A 331 53.63 9.54 -6.91
#